data_AF-A0A1E1WSE4-F1
#
_entry.id   AF-A0A1E1WSE4-F1
#
_cell.length_a   1.000
_cell.length_b   1.000
_cell.length_c   1.000
_cell.angle_alpha   90.00
_cell.angle_beta   90.00
_cell.angle_gamma   90.00
#
_symmetry.space_group_name_H-M   'P 1'
#
loop_
_entity.id
_entity.type
_entity.pdbx_description
1 polymer ?
#
loop_
_entity_poly.entity_id
_entity_poly.type
_entity_poly.pdbx_seq_one_letter_code
_entity_poly.pdbx_strand_id
1 'polypeptide(L)'
;VPGRLSLLSSTSKYKVTVAEVQRRLSPPECLNASLLGGVLRRAKSKNGGRLLREKLEKIGLNLPAGRRKAANVTLLTSLVEAEAVHLARDFGYVCETEFPARALAEYLARQYAEHDARRRRDLLQATKQVTKELMDLLNQDRSPLCNTRPPHLLEPAIQRHLTHFSLISHGFGGPAIVAALTAIQNFLNESLKHLDKLYPQSGMVSSSMDKTKMDPDIKK
;
A
#
# COMPACT_ATOMS: atom_id res chain seq x y z
N VAL A 1 -23.76 -4.02 -0.52
CA VAL A 1 -23.60 -5.48 -0.45
C VAL A 1 -22.97 -5.85 0.89
N PRO A 2 -23.37 -6.94 1.54
CA PRO A 2 -22.65 -7.48 2.71
C PRO A 2 -21.17 -7.77 2.37
N GLY A 3 -20.26 -7.35 3.25
CA GLY A 3 -18.82 -7.63 3.14
C GLY A 3 -18.52 -9.12 3.06
N ARG A 4 -17.49 -9.49 2.32
CA ARG A 4 -16.94 -10.84 2.23
C ARG A 4 -16.22 -11.24 3.51
N LEU A 5 -15.51 -10.32 4.13
CA LEU A 5 -14.64 -10.57 5.28
C LEU A 5 -15.29 -10.18 6.63
N SER A 6 -16.61 -10.00 6.66
CA SER A 6 -17.34 -9.61 7.87
C SER A 6 -17.65 -10.81 8.76
N LEU A 7 -17.45 -10.66 10.07
CA LEU A 7 -17.91 -11.61 11.09
C LEU A 7 -19.43 -11.53 11.26
N LEU A 8 -20.05 -12.61 11.73
CA LEU A 8 -21.50 -12.69 11.93
C LEU A 8 -22.05 -11.59 12.85
N SER A 9 -21.30 -11.22 13.88
CA SER A 9 -21.65 -10.16 14.83
C SER A 9 -21.39 -8.74 14.32
N SER A 10 -20.57 -8.57 13.28
CA SER A 10 -20.18 -7.27 12.71
C SER A 10 -20.36 -7.28 11.20
N THR A 11 -21.62 -7.27 10.76
CA THR A 11 -21.95 -7.30 9.33
C THR A 11 -21.75 -5.91 8.71
N SER A 12 -20.55 -5.65 8.19
CA SER A 12 -20.30 -4.44 7.40
C SER A 12 -21.01 -4.52 6.05
N LYS A 13 -21.65 -3.41 5.64
CA LYS A 13 -22.28 -3.27 4.32
C LYS A 13 -21.52 -2.23 3.51
N TYR A 14 -21.07 -2.63 2.33
CA TYR A 14 -20.35 -1.75 1.41
C TYR A 14 -21.26 -1.24 0.31
N LYS A 15 -21.12 0.04 -0.05
CA LYS A 15 -21.80 0.61 -1.21
C LYS A 15 -21.02 0.21 -2.47
N VAL A 16 -21.72 -0.29 -3.48
CA VAL A 16 -21.16 -0.58 -4.80
C VAL A 16 -21.62 0.53 -5.73
N THR A 17 -20.68 1.16 -6.40
CA THR A 17 -20.96 2.32 -7.25
C THR A 17 -21.27 1.91 -8.68
N VAL A 18 -21.99 2.74 -9.43
CA VAL A 18 -22.19 2.51 -10.87
C VAL A 18 -20.85 2.55 -11.60
N ALA A 19 -19.94 3.43 -11.16
CA ALA A 19 -18.59 3.55 -11.72
C ALA A 19 -17.75 2.27 -11.52
N GLU A 20 -17.83 1.64 -10.35
CA GLU A 20 -17.21 0.34 -10.10
C GLU A 20 -17.78 -0.71 -11.06
N VAL A 21 -19.11 -0.84 -11.15
CA VAL A 21 -19.72 -1.81 -12.07
C VAL A 21 -19.27 -1.57 -13.50
N GLN A 22 -19.24 -0.31 -13.96
CA GLN A 22 -18.74 0.04 -15.29
C GLN A 22 -17.28 -0.39 -15.49
N ARG A 23 -16.40 -0.15 -14.50
CA ARG A 23 -14.99 -0.58 -14.58
C ARG A 23 -14.87 -2.09 -14.66
N ARG A 24 -15.64 -2.84 -13.88
CA ARG A 24 -15.61 -4.31 -13.87
C ARG A 24 -16.17 -4.94 -15.15
N LEU A 25 -17.05 -4.23 -15.86
CA LEU A 25 -17.56 -4.65 -17.18
C LEU A 25 -16.58 -4.36 -18.32
N SER A 26 -15.65 -3.44 -18.12
CA SER A 26 -14.61 -3.03 -19.06
C SER A 26 -13.28 -3.74 -18.80
N PRO A 27 -12.27 -3.62 -19.69
CA PRO A 27 -10.91 -4.03 -19.36
C PRO A 27 -10.44 -3.34 -18.06
N PRO A 28 -9.67 -4.04 -17.21
CA PRO A 28 -9.00 -5.32 -17.47
C PRO A 28 -9.83 -6.57 -17.19
N GLU A 29 -10.89 -6.50 -16.37
CA GLU A 29 -11.59 -7.70 -15.90
C GLU A 29 -12.58 -8.26 -16.93
N CYS A 30 -13.34 -7.39 -17.59
CA CYS A 30 -14.43 -7.75 -18.51
C CYS A 30 -15.39 -8.80 -17.93
N LEU A 31 -15.85 -8.61 -16.69
CA LEU A 31 -16.69 -9.60 -16.01
C LEU A 31 -17.98 -9.90 -16.78
N ASN A 32 -18.39 -11.16 -16.69
CA ASN A 32 -19.69 -11.61 -17.17
C ASN A 32 -20.78 -11.46 -16.09
N ALA A 33 -22.03 -11.63 -16.48
CA ALA A 33 -23.19 -11.50 -15.59
C ALA A 33 -23.15 -12.43 -14.37
N SER A 34 -22.61 -13.64 -14.52
CA SER A 34 -22.52 -14.60 -13.42
C SER A 34 -21.53 -14.13 -12.35
N LEU A 35 -20.34 -13.69 -12.76
CA LEU A 35 -19.31 -13.19 -11.84
C LEU A 35 -19.74 -11.88 -11.18
N LEU A 36 -20.25 -10.93 -11.97
CA LEU A 36 -20.76 -9.66 -11.44
C LEU A 36 -21.95 -9.90 -10.49
N GLY A 37 -22.88 -10.79 -10.86
CA GLY A 37 -23.97 -11.21 -9.97
C GLY A 37 -23.46 -11.86 -8.69
N GLY A 38 -22.38 -12.62 -8.76
CA GLY A 38 -21.68 -13.21 -7.62
C GLY A 38 -21.16 -12.14 -6.66
N VAL A 39 -20.41 -11.16 -7.19
CA VAL A 39 -19.87 -10.01 -6.44
C VAL A 39 -20.99 -9.23 -5.77
N LEU A 40 -22.05 -8.91 -6.52
CA LEU A 40 -23.20 -8.17 -6.02
C LEU A 40 -24.09 -8.98 -5.05
N ARG A 41 -23.80 -10.27 -4.86
CA ARG A 41 -24.62 -11.25 -4.12
C ARG A 41 -26.07 -11.34 -4.64
N ARG A 42 -26.24 -11.23 -5.95
CA ARG A 42 -27.53 -11.31 -6.67
C ARG A 42 -27.67 -12.55 -7.56
N ALA A 43 -26.66 -13.43 -7.61
CA ALA A 43 -26.62 -14.56 -8.55
C ALA A 43 -27.45 -15.81 -8.17
N LYS A 44 -28.03 -15.88 -6.96
CA LYS A 44 -28.70 -17.11 -6.49
C LYS A 44 -30.19 -17.23 -6.85
N SER A 45 -30.81 -16.20 -7.44
CA SER A 45 -32.24 -16.25 -7.80
C SER A 45 -32.46 -16.82 -9.21
N LYS A 46 -33.57 -17.56 -9.41
CA LYS A 46 -34.06 -17.93 -10.75
C LYS A 46 -34.12 -16.66 -11.62
N ASN A 47 -33.60 -16.72 -12.84
CA ASN A 47 -33.48 -15.57 -13.76
C ASN A 47 -32.56 -14.42 -13.29
N GLY A 48 -31.69 -14.62 -12.29
CA GLY A 48 -30.84 -13.56 -11.73
C GLY A 48 -29.98 -12.84 -12.77
N GLY A 49 -29.41 -13.56 -13.74
CA GLY A 49 -28.63 -12.97 -14.83
C GLY A 49 -29.45 -12.07 -15.77
N ARG A 50 -30.71 -12.43 -16.05
CA ARG A 50 -31.62 -11.62 -16.88
C ARG A 50 -32.01 -10.34 -16.14
N LEU A 51 -32.44 -10.46 -14.88
CA LEU A 51 -32.82 -9.31 -14.05
C LEU A 51 -31.64 -8.36 -13.79
N LEU A 52 -30.43 -8.89 -13.66
CA LEU A 52 -29.23 -8.07 -13.53
C LEU A 52 -29.02 -7.24 -14.81
N ARG A 53 -29.10 -7.85 -15.99
CA ARG A 53 -28.99 -7.14 -17.27
C ARG A 53 -30.04 -6.04 -17.41
N GLU A 54 -31.31 -6.34 -17.15
CA GLU A 54 -32.40 -5.33 -17.20
C GLU A 54 -32.16 -4.15 -16.24
N LYS A 55 -31.64 -4.42 -15.03
CA LYS A 55 -31.32 -3.36 -14.07
C LYS A 55 -30.12 -2.51 -14.50
N LEU A 56 -29.13 -3.12 -15.14
CA LEU A 56 -27.96 -2.42 -15.68
C LEU A 56 -28.34 -1.55 -16.89
N GLU A 57 -29.19 -2.07 -17.77
CA GLU A 57 -29.67 -1.34 -18.95
C GLU A 57 -30.45 -0.08 -18.56
N LYS A 58 -31.29 -0.16 -17.52
CA LYS A 58 -32.01 1.01 -16.96
C LYS A 58 -31.10 2.13 -16.45
N ILE A 59 -29.84 1.83 -16.13
CA ILE A 59 -28.84 2.82 -15.70
C ILE A 59 -27.78 3.08 -16.77
N GLY A 60 -28.04 2.68 -18.02
CA GLY A 60 -27.17 2.93 -19.17
C GLY A 60 -25.97 1.99 -19.29
N LEU A 61 -25.95 0.87 -18.57
CA LEU A 61 -24.86 -0.11 -18.62
C LEU A 61 -25.25 -1.34 -19.45
N ASN A 62 -24.50 -1.61 -20.52
CA ASN A 62 -24.72 -2.79 -21.35
C ASN A 62 -23.86 -3.98 -20.89
N LEU A 63 -24.49 -5.14 -20.69
CA LEU A 63 -23.83 -6.39 -20.36
C LEU A 63 -24.27 -7.50 -21.32
N PRO A 64 -23.53 -7.73 -22.42
CA PRO A 64 -23.94 -8.67 -23.44
C PRO A 64 -23.93 -10.11 -22.91
N ALA A 65 -24.89 -10.91 -23.40
CA ALA A 65 -24.91 -12.35 -23.16
C ALA A 65 -23.69 -13.03 -23.81
N GLY A 66 -23.18 -14.11 -23.21
CA GLY A 66 -22.07 -14.89 -23.77
C GLY A 66 -20.68 -14.24 -23.66
N ARG A 67 -20.55 -13.05 -23.04
CA ARG A 67 -19.25 -12.40 -22.81
C ARG A 67 -18.33 -13.29 -21.98
N ARG A 68 -17.09 -13.46 -22.44
CA ARG A 68 -16.02 -14.12 -21.70
C ARG A 68 -15.29 -13.10 -20.82
N LYS A 69 -14.82 -13.56 -19.65
CA LYS A 69 -13.91 -12.80 -18.78
C LYS A 69 -12.55 -12.62 -19.48
N ALA A 70 -11.87 -11.51 -19.22
CA ALA A 70 -10.55 -11.22 -19.80
C ALA A 70 -9.41 -11.50 -18.80
N ALA A 71 -9.66 -11.35 -17.50
CA ALA A 71 -8.66 -11.60 -16.46
C ALA A 71 -8.94 -12.88 -15.66
N ASN A 72 -7.89 -13.39 -15.03
CA ASN A 72 -7.99 -14.48 -14.06
C ASN A 72 -8.80 -14.02 -12.83
N VAL A 73 -9.62 -14.93 -12.32
CA VAL A 73 -10.37 -14.68 -11.09
C VAL A 73 -9.45 -14.99 -9.93
N THR A 74 -9.24 -14.01 -9.06
CA THR A 74 -8.47 -14.16 -7.82
C THR A 74 -9.40 -13.99 -6.62
N LEU A 75 -8.87 -14.16 -5.41
CA LEU A 75 -9.62 -13.84 -4.19
C LEU A 75 -10.04 -12.35 -4.16
N LEU A 76 -9.21 -11.44 -4.69
CA LEU A 76 -9.51 -10.01 -4.75
C LEU A 76 -10.71 -9.71 -5.65
N THR A 77 -10.94 -10.49 -6.70
CA THR A 77 -12.13 -10.37 -7.57
C THR A 77 -13.44 -10.46 -6.77
N SER A 78 -13.44 -11.16 -5.62
CA SER A 78 -14.64 -11.31 -4.79
C SER A 78 -15.00 -10.06 -3.98
N LEU A 79 -14.03 -9.16 -3.78
CA LEU A 79 -14.18 -7.91 -3.05
C LEU A 79 -14.86 -6.86 -3.93
N VAL A 80 -15.53 -5.92 -3.27
CA VAL A 80 -15.92 -4.65 -3.87
C VAL A 80 -14.89 -3.60 -3.51
N GLU A 81 -14.72 -2.57 -4.32
CA GLU A 81 -13.65 -1.58 -4.14
C GLU A 81 -13.63 -0.98 -2.74
N ALA A 82 -14.79 -0.61 -2.19
CA ALA A 82 -14.88 -0.07 -0.84
C ALA A 82 -14.41 -1.05 0.26
N GLU A 83 -14.61 -2.36 0.05
CA GLU A 83 -14.13 -3.39 0.97
C GLU A 83 -12.62 -3.61 0.82
N ALA A 84 -12.11 -3.63 -0.42
CA ALA A 84 -10.70 -3.78 -0.70
C ALA A 84 -9.86 -2.60 -0.18
N VAL A 85 -10.35 -1.37 -0.32
CA VAL A 85 -9.73 -0.17 0.25
C VAL A 85 -9.73 -0.22 1.78
N HIS A 86 -10.84 -0.66 2.39
CA HIS A 86 -10.91 -0.85 3.85
C HIS A 86 -9.90 -1.90 4.31
N LEU A 87 -9.81 -3.05 3.64
CA LEU A 87 -8.84 -4.09 3.94
C LEU A 87 -7.40 -3.57 3.86
N ALA A 88 -7.08 -2.74 2.87
CA ALA A 88 -5.74 -2.17 2.73
C ALA A 88 -5.39 -1.21 3.87
N ARG A 89 -6.37 -0.44 4.34
CA ARG A 89 -6.20 0.43 5.51
C ARG A 89 -5.95 -0.39 6.77
N ASP A 90 -6.72 -1.44 7.00
CA ASP A 90 -6.56 -2.29 8.18
C ASP A 90 -5.23 -3.04 8.14
N PHE A 91 -4.79 -3.49 6.95
CA PHE A 91 -3.45 -4.05 6.76
C PHE A 91 -2.35 -3.02 7.09
N GLY A 92 -2.50 -1.77 6.62
CA GLY A 92 -1.60 -0.67 6.95
C GLY A 92 -1.50 -0.41 8.45
N TYR A 93 -2.64 -0.39 9.15
CA TYR A 93 -2.67 -0.26 10.60
C TYR A 93 -1.87 -1.37 11.30
N VAL A 94 -2.10 -2.64 10.94
CA VAL A 94 -1.36 -3.77 11.52
C VAL A 94 0.14 -3.70 11.20
N CYS A 95 0.51 -3.29 9.97
CA CYS A 95 1.90 -3.05 9.62
C CYS A 95 2.56 -1.95 10.47
N GLU A 96 1.80 -0.94 10.88
CA GLU A 96 2.31 0.18 11.68
C GLU A 96 2.38 -0.18 13.17
N THR A 97 1.36 -0.85 13.72
CA THR A 97 1.25 -1.09 15.17
C THR A 97 1.84 -2.42 15.62
N GLU A 98 1.75 -3.47 14.80
CA GLU A 98 2.11 -4.84 15.20
C GLU A 98 3.42 -5.34 14.60
N PHE A 99 3.90 -4.74 13.51
CA PHE A 99 5.13 -5.23 12.86
C PHE A 99 6.36 -5.02 13.76
N PRO A 100 7.11 -6.09 14.12
CA PRO A 100 8.12 -6.03 15.17
C PRO A 100 9.47 -5.49 14.65
N ALA A 101 9.47 -4.32 14.01
CA ALA A 101 10.63 -3.73 13.34
C ALA A 101 11.90 -3.70 14.20
N ARG A 102 11.77 -3.28 15.47
CA ARG A 102 12.90 -3.19 16.40
C ARG A 102 13.48 -4.55 16.77
N ALA A 103 12.63 -5.51 17.13
CA ALA A 103 13.09 -6.85 17.51
C ALA A 103 13.81 -7.55 16.34
N LEU A 104 13.28 -7.40 15.12
CA LEU A 104 13.93 -7.92 13.92
C LEU A 104 15.27 -7.24 13.63
N ALA A 105 15.35 -5.92 13.80
CA ALA A 105 16.60 -5.16 13.62
C ALA A 105 17.68 -5.61 14.60
N GLU A 106 17.34 -5.73 15.89
CA GLU A 106 18.26 -6.19 16.94
C GLU A 106 18.71 -7.64 16.70
N TYR A 107 17.81 -8.53 16.25
CA TYR A 107 18.15 -9.93 15.95
C TYR A 107 19.11 -10.04 14.75
N LEU A 108 18.80 -9.36 13.64
CA LEU A 108 19.63 -9.42 12.43
C LEU A 108 20.96 -8.72 12.60
N ALA A 109 21.05 -7.66 13.41
CA ALA A 109 22.33 -6.99 13.67
C ALA A 109 23.38 -7.95 14.24
N ARG A 110 22.98 -8.88 15.13
CA ARG A 110 23.88 -9.90 15.71
C ARG A 110 24.50 -10.83 14.67
N GLN A 111 23.83 -11.04 13.53
CA GLN A 111 24.30 -11.95 12.48
C GLN A 111 25.26 -11.27 11.49
N TYR A 112 25.22 -9.95 11.36
CA TYR A 112 25.90 -9.21 10.28
C TYR A 112 26.81 -8.08 10.76
N ALA A 113 26.86 -7.76 12.05
CA ALA A 113 27.63 -6.62 12.58
C ALA A 113 29.15 -6.87 12.65
N GLU A 114 29.61 -8.12 12.68
CA GLU A 114 30.99 -8.43 13.09
C GLU A 114 32.10 -8.07 12.08
N HIS A 115 31.79 -7.83 10.80
CA HIS A 115 32.84 -7.69 9.77
C HIS A 115 32.97 -6.31 9.12
N ASP A 116 31.91 -5.51 8.96
CA ASP A 116 31.98 -4.18 8.35
C ASP A 116 30.74 -3.32 8.66
N ALA A 117 30.74 -2.66 9.83
CA ALA A 117 29.63 -1.80 10.26
C ALA A 117 29.38 -0.63 9.30
N ARG A 118 30.42 -0.08 8.67
CA ARG A 118 30.30 1.05 7.76
C ARG A 118 29.60 0.64 6.47
N ARG A 119 30.05 -0.43 5.82
CA ARG A 119 29.37 -0.97 4.63
C ARG A 119 27.93 -1.37 4.94
N ARG A 120 27.68 -1.95 6.13
CA ARG A 120 26.31 -2.30 6.53
C ARG A 120 25.41 -1.07 6.62
N ARG A 121 25.90 0.03 7.18
CA ARG A 121 25.20 1.33 7.23
C ARG A 121 24.85 1.82 5.82
N ASP A 122 25.83 1.82 4.92
CA ASP A 122 25.66 2.32 3.56
C ASP A 122 24.58 1.50 2.81
N LEU A 123 24.60 0.17 2.97
CA LEU A 123 23.57 -0.73 2.40
C LEU A 123 22.16 -0.44 2.97
N LEU A 124 22.05 -0.21 4.28
CA LEU A 124 20.78 0.13 4.93
C LEU A 124 20.24 1.47 4.42
N GLN A 125 21.10 2.48 4.31
CA GLN A 125 20.73 3.81 3.80
C GLN A 125 20.32 3.77 2.33
N ALA A 126 21.08 3.07 1.49
CA ALA A 126 20.75 2.91 0.07
C ALA A 126 19.40 2.19 -0.11
N THR A 127 19.17 1.10 0.63
CA THR A 127 17.89 0.37 0.59
C THR A 127 16.72 1.26 1.05
N LYS A 128 16.95 2.06 2.10
CA LYS A 128 15.96 3.01 2.62
C LYS A 128 15.61 4.06 1.56
N GLN A 129 16.59 4.56 0.83
CA GLN A 129 16.35 5.55 -0.23
C GLN A 129 15.52 4.97 -1.39
N VAL A 130 15.94 3.81 -1.93
CA VAL A 130 15.24 3.16 -3.06
C VAL A 130 13.79 2.79 -2.72
N THR A 131 13.56 2.24 -1.52
CA THR A 131 12.20 1.89 -1.09
C THR A 131 11.33 3.12 -0.89
N LYS A 132 11.90 4.24 -0.43
CA LYS A 132 11.19 5.51 -0.30
C LYS A 132 10.79 6.09 -1.66
N GLU A 133 11.67 6.05 -2.66
CA GLU A 133 11.35 6.51 -4.02
C GLU A 133 10.15 5.77 -4.62
N LEU A 134 10.10 4.45 -4.44
CA LEU A 134 8.96 3.65 -4.88
C LEU A 134 7.68 4.01 -4.13
N MET A 135 7.74 4.20 -2.80
CA MET A 135 6.59 4.65 -2.01
C MET A 135 6.07 6.00 -2.49
N ASP A 136 6.96 6.95 -2.72
CA ASP A 136 6.61 8.31 -3.15
C ASP A 136 5.96 8.28 -4.54
N LEU A 137 6.42 7.41 -5.46
CA LEU A 137 5.77 7.18 -6.76
C LEU A 137 4.37 6.56 -6.60
N LEU A 138 4.22 5.52 -5.77
CA LEU A 138 2.93 4.86 -5.56
C LEU A 138 1.89 5.79 -4.92
N ASN A 139 2.31 6.68 -4.02
CA ASN A 139 1.44 7.69 -3.41
C ASN A 139 0.97 8.78 -4.40
N GLN A 140 1.60 8.88 -5.57
CA GLN A 140 1.16 9.74 -6.66
C GLN A 140 0.14 9.06 -7.59
N ASP A 141 -0.20 7.78 -7.37
CA ASP A 141 -1.24 7.11 -8.14
C ASP A 141 -2.58 7.85 -8.04
N ARG A 142 -3.17 8.15 -9.20
CA ARG A 142 -4.48 8.81 -9.35
C ARG A 142 -5.50 7.93 -10.07
N SER A 143 -5.36 6.61 -9.92
CA SER A 143 -6.29 5.63 -10.45
C SER A 143 -7.73 5.88 -9.95
N PRO A 144 -8.74 5.85 -10.83
CA PRO A 144 -10.12 6.06 -10.44
C PRO A 144 -10.66 4.85 -9.67
N LEU A 145 -11.06 5.06 -8.41
CA LEU A 145 -11.64 4.05 -7.53
C LEU A 145 -12.90 4.60 -6.87
N CYS A 146 -13.85 3.74 -6.53
CA CYS A 146 -15.15 4.12 -6.00
C CYS A 146 -15.78 5.23 -6.89
N ASN A 147 -16.05 6.39 -6.32
CA ASN A 147 -16.56 7.56 -7.03
C ASN A 147 -15.49 8.63 -7.31
N THR A 148 -14.21 8.36 -7.05
CA THR A 148 -13.12 9.33 -7.26
C THR A 148 -12.65 9.30 -8.71
N ARG A 149 -12.33 10.48 -9.24
CA ARG A 149 -11.71 10.69 -10.56
C ARG A 149 -10.71 11.84 -10.47
N PRO A 150 -9.62 11.66 -9.70
CA PRO A 150 -8.66 12.73 -9.54
C PRO A 150 -7.92 13.00 -10.85
N PRO A 151 -7.45 14.26 -11.07
CA PRO A 151 -6.60 14.56 -12.21
C PRO A 151 -5.29 13.78 -12.11
N HIS A 152 -4.79 13.30 -13.25
CA HIS A 152 -3.53 12.56 -13.29
C HIS A 152 -2.36 13.49 -12.94
N LEU A 153 -1.43 13.00 -12.12
CA LEU A 153 -0.18 13.69 -11.80
C LEU A 153 1.01 13.08 -12.54
N LEU A 154 0.98 11.77 -12.74
CA LEU A 154 2.04 11.01 -13.39
C LEU A 154 1.89 11.02 -14.90
N GLU A 155 3.00 10.76 -15.59
CA GLU A 155 3.00 10.55 -17.03
C GLU A 155 1.96 9.47 -17.44
N PRO A 156 1.25 9.64 -18.57
CA PRO A 156 0.20 8.71 -18.99
C PRO A 156 0.67 7.25 -19.09
N ALA A 157 1.92 7.04 -19.52
CA ALA A 157 2.49 5.70 -19.63
C ALA A 157 2.58 5.01 -18.26
N ILE A 158 3.00 5.70 -17.21
CA ILE A 158 3.11 5.14 -15.86
C ILE A 158 1.72 5.04 -15.22
N GLN A 159 0.90 6.09 -15.29
CA GLN A 159 -0.44 6.10 -14.72
C GLN A 159 -1.29 4.95 -15.28
N ARG A 160 -1.14 4.59 -16.55
CA ARG A 160 -1.84 3.45 -17.16
C ARG A 160 -1.52 2.12 -16.47
N HIS A 161 -0.26 1.86 -16.15
CA HIS A 161 0.16 0.61 -15.49
C HIS A 161 -0.33 0.56 -14.04
N LEU A 162 -0.23 1.68 -13.31
CA LEU A 162 -0.79 1.80 -11.96
C LEU A 162 -2.30 1.63 -11.96
N THR A 163 -2.99 2.23 -12.94
CA THR A 163 -4.44 2.05 -13.13
C THR A 163 -4.79 0.59 -13.36
N HIS A 164 -4.07 -0.11 -14.25
CA HIS A 164 -4.32 -1.53 -14.46
C HIS A 164 -4.20 -2.33 -13.14
N PHE A 165 -3.14 -2.10 -12.37
CA PHE A 165 -2.92 -2.76 -11.09
C PHE A 165 -3.99 -2.40 -10.03
N SER A 166 -4.38 -1.13 -9.96
CA SER A 166 -5.42 -0.63 -9.08
C SER A 166 -6.78 -1.25 -9.39
N LEU A 167 -7.12 -1.38 -10.68
CA LEU A 167 -8.36 -2.00 -11.12
C LEU A 167 -8.42 -3.49 -10.82
N ILE A 168 -7.34 -4.25 -11.06
CA ILE A 168 -7.35 -5.69 -10.81
C ILE A 168 -7.31 -6.03 -9.30
N SER A 169 -6.71 -5.15 -8.50
CA SER A 169 -6.67 -5.27 -7.04
C SER A 169 -7.81 -4.57 -6.32
N HIS A 170 -8.69 -3.88 -7.05
CA HIS A 170 -9.82 -3.13 -6.52
C HIS A 170 -9.42 -2.04 -5.51
N GLY A 171 -8.24 -1.45 -5.70
CA GLY A 171 -7.68 -0.43 -4.81
C GLY A 171 -6.94 -0.94 -3.58
N PHE A 172 -6.83 -2.26 -3.40
CA PHE A 172 -6.03 -2.84 -2.31
C PHE A 172 -4.52 -2.74 -2.57
N GLY A 173 -4.08 -3.06 -3.80
CA GLY A 173 -2.69 -3.41 -4.07
C GLY A 173 -1.70 -2.28 -3.81
N GLY A 174 -1.96 -1.08 -4.33
CA GLY A 174 -1.06 0.08 -4.16
C GLY A 174 -0.86 0.43 -2.68
N PRO A 175 -1.93 0.72 -1.92
CA PRO A 175 -1.83 1.01 -0.49
C PRO A 175 -1.21 -0.14 0.31
N ALA A 176 -1.49 -1.41 -0.02
CA ALA A 176 -0.88 -2.55 0.66
C ALA A 176 0.64 -2.63 0.44
N ILE A 177 1.13 -2.35 -0.78
CA ILE A 177 2.57 -2.27 -1.05
C ILE A 177 3.19 -1.09 -0.28
N VAL A 178 2.55 0.08 -0.26
CA VAL A 178 3.02 1.24 0.52
C VAL A 178 3.09 0.92 2.01
N ALA A 179 2.09 0.23 2.56
CA ALA A 179 2.09 -0.24 3.94
C ALA A 179 3.26 -1.19 4.24
N ALA A 180 3.49 -2.18 3.38
CA ALA A 180 4.61 -3.11 3.52
C ALA A 180 5.97 -2.38 3.44
N LEU A 181 6.12 -1.43 2.52
CA LEU A 181 7.33 -0.62 2.40
C LEU A 181 7.51 0.30 3.62
N THR A 182 6.43 0.80 4.24
CA THR A 182 6.48 1.56 5.49
C THR A 182 6.99 0.70 6.64
N ALA A 183 6.53 -0.54 6.76
CA ALA A 183 7.05 -1.50 7.74
C ALA A 183 8.55 -1.77 7.52
N ILE A 184 8.98 -1.91 6.26
CA ILE A 184 10.40 -2.05 5.89
C ILE A 184 11.19 -0.79 6.25
N GLN A 185 10.68 0.41 5.98
CA GLN A 185 11.31 1.68 6.38
C GLN A 185 11.53 1.74 7.88
N ASN A 186 10.53 1.34 8.67
CA ASN A 186 10.64 1.30 10.13
C ASN A 186 11.73 0.32 10.58
N PHE A 187 11.79 -0.88 9.99
CA PHE A 187 12.86 -1.84 10.24
C PHE A 187 14.26 -1.28 9.89
N LEU A 188 14.41 -0.63 8.74
CA LEU A 188 15.68 -0.03 8.32
C LEU A 188 16.11 1.09 9.27
N ASN A 189 15.17 1.92 9.73
CA ASN A 189 15.42 2.95 10.72
C ASN A 189 15.86 2.36 12.07
N GLU A 190 15.18 1.33 12.58
CA GLU A 190 15.58 0.66 13.82
C GLU A 190 16.95 -0.03 13.68
N SER A 191 17.25 -0.60 12.50
CA SER A 191 18.56 -1.19 12.21
C SER A 191 19.69 -0.15 12.25
N LEU A 192 19.46 1.04 11.69
CA LEU A 192 20.42 2.15 11.75
C LEU A 192 20.61 2.65 13.19
N LYS A 193 19.51 2.87 13.93
CA LYS A 193 19.55 3.26 15.35
C LYS A 193 20.32 2.25 16.20
N HIS A 194 20.14 0.95 15.94
CA HIS A 194 20.86 -0.09 16.67
C HIS A 194 22.35 -0.09 16.32
N LEU A 195 22.69 0.06 15.05
CA LEU A 195 24.08 0.17 14.60
C LEU A 195 24.80 1.38 15.23
N ASP A 196 24.11 2.52 15.34
CA ASP A 196 24.65 3.73 16.01
C ASP A 196 24.96 3.51 17.49
N LYS A 197 24.19 2.64 18.17
CA LYS A 197 24.45 2.26 19.57
C LYS A 197 25.65 1.33 19.71
N LEU A 198 25.82 0.37 18.79
CA LEU A 198 26.92 -0.60 18.83
C LEU A 198 28.25 0.02 18.38
N TYR A 199 28.20 0.90 17.37
CA TYR A 199 29.37 1.56 16.80
C TYR A 199 29.11 3.08 16.74
N PRO A 200 29.24 3.77 17.88
CA PRO A 200 29.20 5.23 17.90
C PRO A 200 30.24 5.77 16.92
N GLN A 201 29.86 6.70 16.06
CA GLN A 201 30.81 7.40 15.20
C GLN A 201 31.80 8.16 16.11
N SER A 202 33.04 7.69 16.24
CA SER A 202 34.11 8.48 16.83
C SER A 202 34.40 9.68 15.91
N GLY A 203 33.94 10.88 16.29
CA GLY A 203 34.42 12.13 15.69
C GLY A 203 33.41 13.25 15.48
N MET A 204 32.96 13.90 16.56
CA MET A 204 32.88 15.37 16.63
C MET A 204 33.21 15.76 18.07
N VAL A 205 34.49 15.68 18.42
CA VAL A 205 35.00 16.41 19.59
C VAL A 205 35.00 17.88 19.18
N SER A 206 33.99 18.63 19.64
CA SER A 206 34.12 20.09 19.70
C SER A 206 35.22 20.38 20.70
N SER A 207 36.41 20.72 20.19
CA SER A 207 37.48 21.29 21.00
C SER A 207 37.02 22.66 21.50
N SER A 208 36.34 22.67 22.64
CA SER A 208 36.21 23.88 23.44
C SER A 208 37.58 24.12 24.05
N MET A 209 38.42 24.90 23.37
CA MET A 209 39.70 25.35 23.90
C MET A 209 39.46 26.07 25.22
N ASP A 210 40.11 25.53 26.23
CA ASP A 210 40.26 26.02 27.59
C ASP A 210 40.72 27.49 27.59
N LYS A 211 39.94 28.38 28.22
CA LYS A 211 40.34 29.75 28.51
C LYS A 211 40.89 29.79 29.94
N THR A 212 42.11 29.30 30.12
CA THR A 212 42.94 29.66 31.27
C THR A 212 43.46 31.08 31.03
N LYS A 213 42.78 32.07 31.63
CA LYS A 213 43.28 33.45 31.74
C LYS A 213 44.53 33.43 32.62
N MET A 214 45.70 33.67 32.01
CA MET A 214 46.90 34.07 32.72
C MET A 214 46.79 35.57 33.09
N ASP A 215 47.03 35.83 34.36
CA ASP A 215 47.30 37.14 34.96
C ASP A 215 48.62 37.72 34.40
N PRO A 216 48.72 39.03 34.20
CA PRO A 216 50.00 39.71 34.34
C PRO A 216 49.87 40.87 35.30
N ASP A 217 50.43 40.69 36.48
CA ASP A 217 50.78 41.76 37.38
C ASP A 217 52.22 42.23 37.09
N ILE A 218 52.47 43.52 37.34
CA ILE A 218 53.75 44.16 37.70
C ILE A 218 54.63 44.87 36.62
N LYS A 219 54.61 46.22 36.77
CA LYS A 219 55.67 47.26 36.65
C LYS A 219 56.08 47.70 35.22
N LYS A 220 56.13 49.01 34.91
CA LYS A 220 56.74 50.14 35.62
C LYS A 220 56.03 51.45 35.28
#